data_AF-A0A2M8TP41-F1
#
_entry.id   AF-A0A2M8TP41-F1
#
_cell.length_a   1.000
_cell.length_b   1.000
_cell.length_c   1.000
_cell.angle_alpha   90.00
_cell.angle_beta   90.00
_cell.angle_gamma   90.00
#
_symmetry.space_group_name_H-M   'P 1'
#
loop_
_entity.id
_entity.type
_entity.pdbx_description
1 polymer ?
#
loop_
_entity_poly.entity_id
_entity_poly.type
_entity_poly.pdbx_seq_one_letter_code
_entity_poly.pdbx_strand_id
1 'polypeptide(L)'
;MKKLKFYIASVLLLLSVSALAQCSFRNTAFNDGEYLNYNLYFNWKFVWVKVGTASWYTVSSIYEGTPAYRASLTTRGNGKLDNYFVMRDTLLCYNTKDLAPLYYRKGAKEGKRYTVDEVFYSYPNGKVQTKQHRIDNDGEQHWKTSSQKECVYDMMSIFLRARSFNPASWKKGYVVDFPLIGGKTLLPARIIYNGKKTIKADNDKKYRCLELAYYEKEDGKWRNLANFFVTDDDNHIPIRLDMNLKFGSAKAFLISMKGIRHKIASQVN
;
A
#
# COMPACT_ATOMS: atom_id res chain seq x y z
N MET A 1 -52.82 7.29 11.31
CA MET A 1 -51.66 8.09 11.77
C MET A 1 -50.50 7.27 12.34
N LYS A 2 -50.71 6.17 13.09
CA LYS A 2 -49.62 5.33 13.65
C LYS A 2 -48.77 4.62 12.56
N LYS A 3 -49.40 4.12 11.49
CA LYS A 3 -48.69 3.48 10.37
C LYS A 3 -47.79 4.46 9.58
N LEU A 4 -48.25 5.70 9.38
CA LEU A 4 -47.48 6.75 8.70
C LEU A 4 -46.21 7.14 9.47
N LYS A 5 -46.27 7.18 10.81
CA LYS A 5 -45.09 7.41 11.67
C LYS A 5 -44.06 6.29 11.56
N PHE A 6 -44.49 5.04 11.40
CA PHE A 6 -43.59 3.90 11.16
C PHE A 6 -42.89 3.99 9.80
N TYR A 7 -43.59 4.35 8.73
CA TYR A 7 -42.96 4.53 7.41
C TYR A 7 -41.94 5.68 7.38
N ILE A 8 -42.22 6.79 8.07
CA ILE A 8 -41.28 7.92 8.19
C ILE A 8 -40.02 7.50 8.98
N ALA A 9 -40.17 6.73 10.06
CA ALA A 9 -39.03 6.20 10.82
C ALA A 9 -38.17 5.22 9.99
N SER A 10 -38.79 4.38 9.14
CA SER A 10 -38.07 3.46 8.26
C SER A 10 -37.32 4.18 7.13
N VAL A 11 -37.88 5.26 6.58
CA VAL A 11 -37.22 6.09 5.55
C VAL A 11 -36.07 6.92 6.14
N LEU A 12 -36.21 7.41 7.38
CA LEU A 12 -35.13 8.08 8.11
C LEU A 12 -33.99 7.13 8.49
N LEU A 13 -34.28 5.86 8.82
CA LEU A 13 -33.23 4.84 9.05
C LEU A 13 -32.46 4.48 7.77
N LEU A 14 -33.11 4.54 6.60
CA LEU A 14 -32.48 4.30 5.30
C LEU A 14 -31.61 5.47 4.83
N LEU A 15 -31.86 6.68 5.33
CA LEU A 15 -31.06 7.88 5.01
C LEU A 15 -29.79 8.03 5.88
N SER A 16 -29.63 7.20 6.91
CA SER A 16 -28.44 7.17 7.77
C SER A 16 -27.36 6.17 7.33
N VAL A 17 -27.45 5.62 6.11
CA VAL A 17 -26.31 4.89 5.52
C VAL A 17 -25.23 5.89 5.16
N SER A 18 -24.41 6.17 6.18
CA SER A 18 -23.25 7.03 6.20
C SER A 18 -22.45 6.99 4.89
N ALA A 19 -22.07 8.16 4.40
CA ALA A 19 -21.31 8.43 3.18
C ALA A 19 -19.89 7.81 3.10
N LEU A 20 -19.59 6.80 3.92
CA LEU A 20 -18.36 6.00 3.90
C LEU A 20 -18.33 4.94 2.80
N ALA A 21 -19.49 4.62 2.19
CA ALA A 21 -19.63 3.52 1.23
C ALA A 21 -18.83 3.69 -0.07
N GLN A 22 -18.38 4.91 -0.41
CA GLN A 22 -17.79 5.14 -1.74
C GLN A 22 -16.40 4.51 -1.90
N CYS A 23 -15.62 4.41 -0.82
CA CYS A 23 -14.26 3.87 -0.87
C CYS A 23 -14.09 2.53 -0.14
N SER A 24 -15.17 1.98 0.40
CA SER A 24 -15.14 0.67 1.04
C SER A 24 -14.76 -0.44 0.05
N PHE A 25 -13.97 -1.40 0.52
CA PHE A 25 -13.55 -2.58 -0.21
C PHE A 25 -13.39 -3.75 0.76
N ARG A 26 -13.96 -4.90 0.41
CA ARG A 26 -13.93 -6.07 1.29
C ARG A 26 -12.51 -6.61 1.40
N ASN A 27 -11.96 -6.64 2.61
CA ASN A 27 -10.71 -7.33 2.88
C ASN A 27 -10.91 -8.85 2.82
N THR A 28 -10.22 -9.51 1.89
CA THR A 28 -10.17 -10.97 1.79
C THR A 28 -8.80 -11.56 2.05
N ALA A 29 -7.74 -10.75 2.14
CA ALA A 29 -6.37 -11.24 1.96
C ALA A 29 -5.50 -11.30 3.20
N PHE A 30 -5.75 -10.43 4.18
CA PHE A 30 -4.95 -10.37 5.41
C PHE A 30 -5.85 -10.21 6.63
N ASN A 31 -5.28 -10.42 7.81
CA ASN A 31 -5.93 -10.30 9.10
C ASN A 31 -5.00 -9.60 10.10
N ASP A 32 -5.50 -9.49 11.33
CA ASP A 32 -4.75 -8.97 12.46
C ASP A 32 -3.55 -9.87 12.80
N GLY A 33 -2.39 -9.26 13.07
CA GLY A 33 -1.16 -9.96 13.44
C GLY A 33 -0.29 -10.39 12.25
N GLU A 34 -0.64 -10.02 11.02
CA GLU A 34 0.17 -10.35 9.85
C GLU A 34 1.53 -9.64 9.91
N TYR A 35 2.61 -10.40 9.79
CA TYR A 35 3.98 -9.91 9.82
C TYR A 35 4.80 -10.55 8.70
N LEU A 36 5.37 -9.71 7.82
CA LEU A 36 6.16 -10.13 6.66
C LEU A 36 7.55 -9.49 6.73
N ASN A 37 8.60 -10.29 6.54
CA ASN A 37 9.98 -9.82 6.55
C ASN A 37 10.66 -10.05 5.21
N TYR A 38 11.54 -9.12 4.84
CA TYR A 38 12.22 -9.12 3.57
C TYR A 38 13.71 -8.78 3.69
N ASN A 39 14.53 -9.39 2.85
CA ASN A 39 15.88 -8.93 2.58
C ASN A 39 15.83 -7.93 1.44
N LEU A 40 16.54 -6.81 1.60
CA LEU A 40 16.69 -5.78 0.58
C LEU A 40 18.05 -5.93 -0.10
N TYR A 41 18.05 -5.93 -1.42
CA TYR A 41 19.23 -5.96 -2.28
C TYR A 41 19.25 -4.74 -3.19
N PHE A 42 20.42 -4.16 -3.39
CA PHE A 42 20.64 -3.09 -4.36
C PHE A 42 21.59 -3.57 -5.44
N ASN A 43 21.32 -3.19 -6.70
CA ASN A 43 22.22 -3.48 -7.79
C ASN A 43 23.35 -2.45 -7.83
N TRP A 44 24.55 -2.83 -7.40
CA TRP A 44 25.74 -2.01 -7.54
C TRP A 44 26.51 -2.46 -8.79
N LYS A 45 26.44 -1.65 -9.86
CA LYS A 45 27.03 -1.93 -11.18
C LYS A 45 26.48 -3.26 -11.75
N PHE A 46 27.14 -4.38 -11.45
CA PHE A 46 26.80 -5.71 -11.97
C PHE A 46 26.51 -6.73 -10.85
N VAL A 47 26.61 -6.34 -9.57
CA VAL A 47 26.48 -7.26 -8.43
C VAL A 47 25.32 -6.84 -7.53
N TRP A 48 24.50 -7.81 -7.14
CA TRP A 48 23.45 -7.63 -6.15
C TRP A 48 24.01 -7.73 -4.74
N VAL A 49 23.97 -6.62 -3.99
CA VAL A 49 24.47 -6.55 -2.62
C VAL A 49 23.28 -6.46 -1.67
N LYS A 50 23.26 -7.28 -0.61
CA LYS A 50 22.28 -7.13 0.47
C LYS A 50 22.56 -5.84 1.24
N VAL A 51 21.59 -4.95 1.29
CA VAL A 51 21.70 -3.59 1.87
C VAL A 51 20.89 -3.39 3.14
N GLY A 52 19.99 -4.33 3.46
CA GLY A 52 19.16 -4.18 4.65
C GLY A 52 18.03 -5.18 4.70
N THR A 53 17.06 -4.87 5.56
CA THR A 53 15.80 -5.61 5.69
C THR A 53 14.62 -4.66 5.68
N ALA A 54 13.45 -5.19 5.33
CA ALA A 54 12.18 -4.52 5.50
C ALA A 54 11.22 -5.42 6.27
N SER A 55 10.36 -4.81 7.07
CA SER A 55 9.31 -5.51 7.82
C SER A 55 7.98 -4.80 7.59
N TRP A 56 6.97 -5.57 7.18
CA TRP A 56 5.58 -5.16 7.11
C TRP A 56 4.84 -5.78 8.30
N TYR A 57 4.01 -4.98 8.97
CA TYR A 57 3.19 -5.45 10.09
C TYR A 57 1.79 -4.85 10.02
N THR A 58 0.75 -5.69 10.09
CA THR A 58 -0.65 -5.28 10.08
C THR A 58 -1.34 -5.72 11.37
N VAL A 59 -2.02 -4.80 12.05
CA VAL A 59 -2.78 -5.09 13.27
C VAL A 59 -4.15 -4.43 13.31
N SER A 60 -5.06 -4.96 14.10
CA SER A 60 -6.27 -4.24 14.51
C SER A 60 -5.92 -3.09 15.45
N SER A 61 -6.56 -1.95 15.25
CA SER A 61 -6.38 -0.77 16.07
C SER A 61 -7.64 0.09 16.06
N ILE A 62 -7.59 1.24 16.72
CA ILE A 62 -8.63 2.26 16.69
C ILE A 62 -7.95 3.56 16.27
N TYR A 63 -8.50 4.21 15.24
CA TYR A 63 -8.06 5.53 14.76
C TYR A 63 -9.19 6.51 14.98
N GLU A 64 -9.00 7.52 15.85
CA GLU A 64 -10.00 8.55 16.17
C GLU A 64 -11.41 7.96 16.47
N GLY A 65 -11.45 6.91 17.30
CA GLY A 65 -12.70 6.22 17.67
C GLY A 65 -13.23 5.22 16.62
N THR A 66 -12.62 5.15 15.43
CA THR A 66 -13.01 4.23 14.36
C THR A 66 -12.19 2.93 14.40
N PRO A 67 -12.82 1.74 14.44
CA PRO A 67 -12.12 0.47 14.29
C PRO A 67 -11.37 0.40 12.94
N ALA A 68 -10.07 0.10 13.01
CA ALA A 68 -9.17 0.21 11.88
C ALA A 68 -8.18 -0.97 11.78
N TYR A 69 -7.59 -1.13 10.61
CA TYR A 69 -6.30 -1.77 10.46
C TYR A 69 -5.20 -0.72 10.50
N ARG A 70 -4.17 -0.95 11.30
CA ARG A 70 -2.93 -0.20 11.27
C ARG A 70 -1.87 -1.05 10.58
N ALA A 71 -1.30 -0.56 9.49
CA ALA A 71 -0.17 -1.22 8.86
C ALA A 71 1.08 -0.34 8.95
N SER A 72 2.25 -0.97 9.18
CA SER A 72 3.53 -0.28 9.22
C SER A 72 4.55 -1.00 8.34
N LEU A 73 5.31 -0.24 7.58
CA LEU A 73 6.49 -0.70 6.84
C LEU A 73 7.72 -0.01 7.41
N THR A 74 8.66 -0.79 7.92
CA THR A 74 9.94 -0.28 8.43
C THR A 74 11.09 -0.88 7.64
N THR A 75 11.99 -0.04 7.16
CA THR A 75 13.24 -0.48 6.54
C THR A 75 14.43 -0.21 7.44
N ARG A 76 15.38 -1.15 7.48
CA ARG A 76 16.63 -1.03 8.23
C ARG A 76 17.80 -1.35 7.32
N GLY A 77 18.61 -0.34 7.03
CA GLY A 77 19.91 -0.51 6.37
C GLY A 77 20.90 -1.29 7.25
N ASN A 78 21.79 -2.05 6.62
CA ASN A 78 22.83 -2.82 7.29
C ASN A 78 24.19 -2.08 7.38
N GLY A 79 24.24 -0.78 7.08
CA GLY A 79 25.46 0.01 7.13
C GLY A 79 26.35 -0.10 5.89
N LYS A 80 26.25 -1.17 5.09
CA LYS A 80 27.19 -1.45 3.98
C LYS A 80 27.18 -0.40 2.88
N LEU A 81 26.05 0.28 2.68
CA LEU A 81 25.91 1.38 1.72
C LEU A 81 25.56 2.71 2.40
N ASP A 82 25.69 2.86 3.71
CA ASP A 82 25.25 4.08 4.39
C ASP A 82 25.98 5.34 3.88
N ASN A 83 27.20 5.21 3.36
CA ASN A 83 27.96 6.30 2.74
C ASN A 83 27.42 6.72 1.35
N TYR A 84 26.65 5.85 0.68
CA TYR A 84 26.10 6.07 -0.66
C TYR A 84 24.58 6.29 -0.62
N PHE A 85 23.87 5.58 0.26
CA PHE A 85 22.42 5.63 0.41
C PHE A 85 21.99 5.10 1.78
N VAL A 86 21.59 6.01 2.66
CA VAL A 86 20.83 5.65 3.87
C VAL A 86 19.37 5.48 3.47
N MET A 87 18.79 4.30 3.73
CA MET A 87 17.35 4.05 3.63
C MET A 87 16.86 3.61 5.00
N ARG A 88 16.21 4.53 5.73
CA ARG A 88 15.61 4.27 7.04
C ARG A 88 14.23 4.89 7.03
N ASP A 89 13.36 4.22 6.30
CA ASP A 89 12.01 4.70 6.07
C ASP A 89 11.07 4.00 7.04
N THR A 90 10.19 4.79 7.62
CA THR A 90 9.09 4.31 8.44
C THR A 90 7.81 4.85 7.84
N LEU A 91 7.04 3.96 7.25
CA LEU A 91 5.72 4.26 6.74
C LEU A 91 4.67 3.61 7.64
N LEU A 92 3.55 4.30 7.79
CA LEU A 92 2.42 3.89 8.59
C LEU A 92 1.15 4.29 7.85
N CYS A 93 0.13 3.43 7.87
CA CYS A 93 -1.21 3.83 7.50
C CYS A 93 -2.25 3.26 8.46
N TYR A 94 -3.39 3.95 8.54
CA TYR A 94 -4.62 3.44 9.10
C TYR A 94 -5.66 3.38 7.99
N ASN A 95 -6.36 2.26 7.92
CA ASN A 95 -7.51 2.06 7.06
C ASN A 95 -8.67 1.54 7.90
N THR A 96 -9.91 1.84 7.51
CA THR A 96 -11.08 1.16 8.08
C THR A 96 -10.98 -0.37 7.90
N LYS A 97 -11.82 -1.14 8.59
CA LYS A 97 -11.90 -2.59 8.35
C LYS A 97 -12.32 -2.94 6.92
N ASP A 98 -13.00 -2.02 6.24
CA ASP A 98 -13.34 -2.08 4.81
C ASP A 98 -12.35 -1.30 3.93
N LEU A 99 -11.09 -1.18 4.35
CA LEU A 99 -9.97 -0.70 3.52
C LEU A 99 -10.12 0.71 2.91
N ALA A 100 -10.97 1.55 3.50
CA ALA A 100 -10.97 2.99 3.21
C ALA A 100 -9.85 3.69 4.00
N PRO A 101 -8.98 4.49 3.36
CA PRO A 101 -7.91 5.22 4.05
C PRO A 101 -8.41 6.17 5.15
N LEU A 102 -7.70 6.21 6.27
CA LEU A 102 -7.98 7.15 7.37
C LEU A 102 -6.79 8.07 7.60
N TYR A 103 -5.59 7.51 7.58
CA TYR A 103 -4.35 8.25 7.77
C TYR A 103 -3.17 7.55 7.12
N TYR A 104 -2.21 8.33 6.65
CA TYR A 104 -0.92 7.86 6.17
C TYR A 104 0.19 8.77 6.68
N ARG A 105 1.34 8.17 6.98
CA ARG A 105 2.57 8.87 7.33
C ARG A 105 3.76 8.15 6.72
N LYS A 106 4.66 8.90 6.10
CA LYS A 106 6.00 8.47 5.67
C LYS A 106 7.03 9.38 6.28
N GLY A 107 7.86 8.84 7.17
CA GLY A 107 9.13 9.45 7.55
C GLY A 107 10.23 8.80 6.72
N ALA A 108 10.88 9.57 5.86
CA ALA A 108 11.94 9.07 4.99
C ALA A 108 13.26 9.76 5.31
N LYS A 109 14.30 8.96 5.52
CA LYS A 109 15.67 9.47 5.69
C LYS A 109 16.51 9.00 4.51
N GLU A 110 16.68 9.89 3.54
CA GLU A 110 17.43 9.65 2.31
C GLU A 110 18.73 10.49 2.35
N GLY A 111 19.84 9.82 2.66
CA GLY A 111 21.13 10.51 2.88
C GLY A 111 21.07 11.48 4.06
N LYS A 112 21.33 12.78 3.80
CA LYS A 112 21.24 13.85 4.81
C LYS A 112 19.84 14.44 4.95
N ARG A 113 18.90 14.10 4.05
CA ARG A 113 17.55 14.66 4.05
C ARG A 113 16.61 13.80 4.87
N TYR A 114 15.87 14.41 5.77
CA TYR A 114 14.73 13.83 6.46
C TYR A 114 13.47 14.60 6.07
N THR A 115 12.46 13.89 5.58
CA THR A 115 11.15 14.48 5.27
C THR A 115 10.06 13.65 5.90
N VAL A 116 9.01 14.32 6.37
CA VAL A 116 7.79 13.68 6.85
C VAL A 116 6.65 14.09 5.93
N ASP A 117 5.99 13.13 5.30
CA ASP A 117 4.77 13.34 4.55
C ASP A 117 3.62 12.66 5.29
N GLU A 118 2.52 13.37 5.52
CA GLU A 118 1.29 12.85 6.13
C GLU A 118 0.08 13.15 5.25
N VAL A 119 -0.91 12.27 5.32
CA VAL A 119 -2.20 12.46 4.67
C VAL A 119 -3.30 12.06 5.64
N PHE A 120 -4.19 12.99 5.93
CA PHE A 120 -5.40 12.77 6.72
C PHE A 120 -6.59 12.66 5.77
N TYR A 121 -7.42 11.63 5.94
CA TYR A 121 -8.56 11.36 5.09
C TYR A 121 -9.86 11.64 5.84
N SER A 122 -10.82 12.23 5.13
CA SER A 122 -12.19 12.43 5.60
C SER A 122 -13.16 12.26 4.44
N TYR A 123 -14.43 11.96 4.76
CA TYR A 123 -15.44 11.58 3.77
C TYR A 123 -16.72 12.42 3.82
N PRO A 124 -16.64 13.77 3.78
CA PRO A 124 -17.83 14.61 3.84
C PRO A 124 -18.62 14.54 2.52
N ASN A 125 -19.95 14.43 2.62
CA ASN A 125 -20.87 14.54 1.48
C ASN A 125 -20.53 13.58 0.31
N GLY A 126 -20.06 12.37 0.59
CA GLY A 126 -19.71 11.38 -0.42
C GLY A 126 -18.48 11.74 -1.25
N LYS A 127 -17.65 12.68 -0.80
CA LYS A 127 -16.36 13.01 -1.43
C LYS A 127 -15.22 12.56 -0.54
N VAL A 128 -14.08 12.27 -1.14
CA VAL A 128 -12.83 12.08 -0.39
C VAL A 128 -12.14 13.42 -0.25
N GLN A 129 -12.02 13.88 0.98
CA GLN A 129 -11.21 15.05 1.31
C GLN A 129 -9.91 14.58 1.94
N THR A 130 -8.79 15.10 1.42
CA THR A 130 -7.47 14.84 1.95
C THR A 130 -6.82 16.13 2.43
N LYS A 131 -6.22 16.08 3.61
CA LYS A 131 -5.35 17.12 4.14
C LYS A 131 -3.94 16.55 4.14
N GLN A 132 -3.07 17.07 3.28
CA GLN A 132 -1.67 16.69 3.18
C GLN A 132 -0.83 17.63 4.03
N HIS A 133 0.11 17.07 4.78
CA HIS A 133 1.10 17.79 5.56
C HIS A 133 2.48 17.31 5.16
N ARG A 134 3.40 18.23 4.91
CA ARG A 134 4.80 17.89 4.66
C ARG A 134 5.71 18.74 5.52
N ILE A 135 6.68 18.07 6.15
CA ILE A 135 7.77 18.70 6.87
C ILE A 135 9.04 18.44 6.07
N ASP A 136 9.65 19.51 5.58
CA ASP A 136 10.92 19.47 4.85
C ASP A 136 12.11 19.36 5.82
N ASN A 137 13.31 19.15 5.28
CA ASN A 137 14.50 18.83 6.07
C ASN A 137 14.97 19.96 7.01
N ASP A 138 14.66 21.20 6.66
CA ASP A 138 14.89 22.40 7.47
C ASP A 138 13.77 22.67 8.49
N GLY A 139 12.73 21.84 8.51
CA GLY A 139 11.58 21.96 9.39
C GLY A 139 10.43 22.80 8.83
N GLU A 140 10.54 23.33 7.60
CA GLU A 140 9.45 24.05 6.96
C GLU A 140 8.22 23.15 6.78
N GLN A 141 7.04 23.67 7.11
CA GLN A 141 5.79 22.94 7.09
C GLN A 141 4.88 23.41 5.96
N HIS A 142 4.39 22.47 5.17
CA HIS A 142 3.54 22.70 4.01
C HIS A 142 2.22 21.97 4.19
N TRP A 143 1.11 22.67 3.97
CA TRP A 143 -0.23 22.10 4.07
C TRP A 143 -0.98 22.27 2.75
N LYS A 144 -1.71 21.23 2.36
CA LYS A 144 -2.59 21.26 1.18
C LYS A 144 -3.84 20.47 1.45
N THR A 145 -4.99 21.05 1.14
CA THR A 145 -6.26 20.33 1.18
C THR A 145 -6.76 20.08 -0.24
N SER A 146 -7.34 18.92 -0.48
CA SER A 146 -7.94 18.57 -1.76
C SER A 146 -9.22 17.79 -1.53
N SER A 147 -10.17 17.88 -2.46
CA SER A 147 -11.43 17.16 -2.40
C SER A 147 -11.72 16.56 -3.76
N GLN A 148 -11.93 15.24 -3.79
CA GLN A 148 -12.18 14.49 -5.01
C GLN A 148 -13.47 13.69 -4.89
N LYS A 149 -14.12 13.48 -6.04
CA LYS A 149 -15.25 12.52 -6.12
C LYS A 149 -14.72 11.09 -6.13
N GLU A 150 -13.65 10.81 -6.86
CA GLU A 150 -13.04 9.49 -6.88
C GLU A 150 -12.25 9.18 -5.61
N CYS A 151 -12.12 7.90 -5.30
CA CYS A 151 -11.34 7.46 -4.15
C CYS A 151 -9.85 7.59 -4.41
N VAL A 152 -9.17 8.33 -3.54
CA VAL A 152 -7.73 8.56 -3.58
C VAL A 152 -7.01 7.76 -2.51
N TYR A 153 -5.81 7.28 -2.81
CA TYR A 153 -5.04 6.42 -1.92
C TYR A 153 -3.59 6.88 -1.77
N ASP A 154 -3.00 6.63 -0.62
CA ASP A 154 -1.55 6.56 -0.47
C ASP A 154 -1.03 5.17 -0.87
N MET A 155 0.29 5.03 -0.98
CA MET A 155 0.94 3.80 -1.43
C MET A 155 0.68 2.58 -0.51
N MET A 156 0.54 2.77 0.80
CA MET A 156 0.28 1.67 1.72
C MET A 156 -1.18 1.26 1.73
N SER A 157 -2.09 2.22 1.68
CA SER A 157 -3.53 1.93 1.64
C SER A 157 -3.94 1.26 0.34
N ILE A 158 -3.43 1.70 -0.81
CA ILE A 158 -3.67 0.97 -2.07
C ILE A 158 -3.03 -0.41 -2.06
N PHE A 159 -1.85 -0.58 -1.43
CA PHE A 159 -1.23 -1.90 -1.27
C PHE A 159 -2.14 -2.86 -0.48
N LEU A 160 -2.70 -2.43 0.66
CA LEU A 160 -3.64 -3.25 1.43
C LEU A 160 -4.88 -3.62 0.61
N ARG A 161 -5.46 -2.66 -0.10
CA ARG A 161 -6.63 -2.88 -0.97
C ARG A 161 -6.31 -3.83 -2.12
N ALA A 162 -5.18 -3.63 -2.81
CA ALA A 162 -4.79 -4.41 -3.97
C ALA A 162 -4.59 -5.89 -3.64
N ARG A 163 -4.18 -6.22 -2.41
CA ARG A 163 -4.10 -7.61 -1.96
C ARG A 163 -5.45 -8.32 -1.95
N SER A 164 -6.57 -7.60 -1.88
CA SER A 164 -7.91 -8.20 -1.91
C SER A 164 -8.56 -8.16 -3.31
N PHE A 165 -7.83 -7.75 -4.36
CA PHE A 165 -8.34 -7.85 -5.72
C PHE A 165 -8.55 -9.32 -6.11
N ASN A 166 -9.55 -9.58 -6.96
CA ASN A 166 -9.81 -10.90 -7.51
C ASN A 166 -9.29 -10.97 -8.96
N PRO A 167 -8.12 -11.58 -9.21
CA PRO A 167 -7.51 -11.65 -10.52
C PRO A 167 -7.99 -12.84 -11.36
N ALA A 168 -8.99 -13.61 -10.91
CA ALA A 168 -9.41 -14.86 -11.57
C ALA A 168 -9.81 -14.67 -13.05
N SER A 169 -10.38 -13.52 -13.41
CA SER A 169 -10.79 -13.18 -14.77
C SER A 169 -9.74 -12.35 -15.55
N TRP A 170 -8.61 -12.00 -14.93
CA TRP A 170 -7.64 -11.12 -15.54
C TRP A 170 -6.82 -11.84 -16.60
N LYS A 171 -6.68 -11.18 -17.76
CA LYS A 171 -5.74 -11.57 -18.82
C LYS A 171 -4.50 -10.71 -18.73
N LYS A 172 -3.36 -11.21 -19.22
CA LYS A 172 -2.13 -10.41 -19.33
C LYS A 172 -2.44 -9.08 -20.05
N GLY A 173 -2.02 -7.97 -19.46
CA GLY A 173 -2.33 -6.61 -19.91
C GLY A 173 -3.56 -5.99 -19.25
N TYR A 174 -4.28 -6.69 -18.36
CA TYR A 174 -5.37 -6.09 -17.58
C TYR A 174 -4.84 -4.95 -16.72
N VAL A 175 -5.54 -3.80 -16.73
CA VAL A 175 -5.13 -2.57 -16.07
C VAL A 175 -6.15 -2.20 -14.99
N VAL A 176 -5.63 -1.83 -13.82
CA VAL A 176 -6.39 -1.18 -12.75
C VAL A 176 -5.81 0.20 -12.55
N ASP A 177 -6.55 1.23 -12.95
CA ASP A 177 -6.19 2.64 -12.75
C ASP A 177 -6.73 3.14 -11.40
N PHE A 178 -5.95 3.98 -10.72
CA PHE A 178 -6.35 4.64 -9.47
C PHE A 178 -5.58 5.95 -9.26
N PRO A 179 -6.18 6.96 -8.62
CA PRO A 179 -5.48 8.17 -8.26
C PRO A 179 -4.67 7.96 -6.96
N LEU A 180 -3.40 8.37 -6.99
CA LEU A 180 -2.45 8.21 -5.90
C LEU A 180 -1.99 9.57 -5.37
N ILE A 181 -1.90 9.70 -4.05
CA ILE A 181 -1.26 10.84 -3.40
C ILE A 181 0.24 10.54 -3.25
N GLY A 182 1.07 11.25 -4.03
CA GLY A 182 2.52 11.15 -4.02
C GLY A 182 3.17 12.50 -3.70
N GLY A 183 3.84 12.62 -2.55
CA GLY A 183 4.47 13.87 -2.12
C GLY A 183 3.47 15.03 -2.05
N LYS A 184 3.62 16.04 -2.93
CA LYS A 184 2.81 17.27 -2.95
C LYS A 184 1.58 17.21 -3.90
N THR A 185 1.44 16.14 -4.69
CA THR A 185 0.45 16.10 -5.78
C THR A 185 -0.34 14.79 -5.82
N LEU A 186 -1.54 14.89 -6.40
CA LEU A 186 -2.31 13.74 -6.82
C LEU A 186 -1.84 13.36 -8.23
N LEU A 187 -1.50 12.09 -8.43
CA LEU A 187 -0.97 11.57 -9.68
C LEU A 187 -1.79 10.36 -10.14
N PRO A 188 -2.06 10.21 -11.44
CA PRO A 188 -2.61 8.97 -11.98
C PRO A 188 -1.60 7.83 -11.77
N ALA A 189 -2.07 6.71 -11.23
CA ALA A 189 -1.30 5.51 -11.05
C ALA A 189 -2.08 4.30 -11.56
N ARG A 190 -1.37 3.21 -11.83
CA ARG A 190 -2.00 1.96 -12.27
C ARG A 190 -1.19 0.73 -11.95
N ILE A 191 -1.91 -0.39 -11.86
CA ILE A 191 -1.36 -1.73 -11.80
C ILE A 191 -1.69 -2.45 -13.11
N ILE A 192 -0.69 -3.09 -13.71
CA ILE A 192 -0.83 -3.91 -14.92
C ILE A 192 -0.50 -5.35 -14.59
N TYR A 193 -1.41 -6.27 -14.87
CA TYR A 193 -1.18 -7.70 -14.68
C TYR A 193 -0.35 -8.28 -15.84
N ASN A 194 0.83 -8.80 -15.53
CA ASN A 194 1.79 -9.32 -16.52
C ASN A 194 1.80 -10.85 -16.66
N GLY A 195 0.90 -11.55 -15.95
CA GLY A 195 0.79 -13.01 -15.97
C GLY A 195 1.36 -13.66 -14.71
N LYS A 196 1.59 -14.98 -14.80
CA LYS A 196 2.06 -15.80 -13.67
C LYS A 196 3.53 -16.18 -13.83
N LYS A 197 4.28 -16.21 -12.74
CA LYS A 197 5.69 -16.63 -12.68
C LYS A 197 5.99 -17.39 -11.39
N THR A 198 6.90 -18.35 -11.45
CA THR A 198 7.43 -19.01 -10.25
C THR A 198 8.63 -18.23 -9.72
N ILE A 199 8.55 -17.78 -8.46
CA ILE A 199 9.58 -16.95 -7.82
C ILE A 199 10.17 -17.70 -6.62
N LYS A 200 11.49 -17.77 -6.54
CA LYS A 200 12.21 -18.22 -5.33
C LYS A 200 12.35 -17.04 -4.37
N ALA A 201 11.99 -17.26 -3.10
CA ALA A 201 12.20 -16.33 -2.00
C ALA A 201 13.47 -16.66 -1.20
N ASP A 202 13.81 -15.79 -0.26
CA ASP A 202 14.98 -15.91 0.63
C ASP A 202 14.72 -16.82 1.83
N ASN A 203 13.63 -17.59 1.79
CA ASN A 203 13.29 -18.66 2.72
C ASN A 203 13.44 -20.05 2.09
N ASP A 204 14.17 -20.11 0.98
CA ASP A 204 14.44 -21.29 0.14
C ASP A 204 13.22 -21.97 -0.49
N LYS A 205 12.05 -21.33 -0.43
CA LYS A 205 10.83 -21.84 -1.06
C LYS A 205 10.55 -21.14 -2.39
N LYS A 206 9.82 -21.82 -3.27
CA LYS A 206 9.31 -21.29 -4.52
C LYS A 206 7.79 -21.08 -4.42
N TYR A 207 7.30 -20.05 -5.09
CA TYR A 207 5.88 -19.69 -5.07
C TYR A 207 5.41 -19.37 -6.48
N ARG A 208 4.23 -19.88 -6.87
CA ARG A 208 3.49 -19.36 -8.02
C ARG A 208 3.02 -17.95 -7.67
N CYS A 209 3.43 -16.97 -8.46
CA CYS A 209 3.14 -15.58 -8.22
C CYS A 209 2.42 -14.95 -9.42
N LEU A 210 1.56 -13.97 -9.14
CA LEU A 210 1.07 -13.00 -10.09
C LEU A 210 2.08 -11.85 -10.20
N GLU A 211 2.42 -11.46 -11.41
CA GLU A 211 3.25 -10.27 -11.66
C GLU A 211 2.35 -9.04 -11.87
N LEU A 212 2.48 -8.06 -10.99
CA LEU A 212 1.74 -6.81 -10.99
C LEU A 212 2.72 -5.65 -11.15
N ALA A 213 2.74 -5.03 -12.33
CA ALA A 213 3.60 -3.88 -12.61
C ALA A 213 2.90 -2.58 -12.23
N TYR A 214 3.55 -1.82 -11.36
CA TYR A 214 3.07 -0.55 -10.83
C TYR A 214 3.68 0.62 -11.60
N TYR A 215 2.79 1.49 -12.10
CA TYR A 215 3.15 2.68 -12.85
C TYR A 215 2.56 3.92 -12.21
N GLU A 216 3.32 5.01 -12.28
CA GLU A 216 2.85 6.37 -11.98
C GLU A 216 3.02 7.25 -13.23
N LYS A 217 2.14 8.24 -13.39
CA LYS A 217 2.23 9.24 -14.46
C LYS A 217 2.78 10.56 -13.91
N GLU A 218 4.02 10.89 -14.29
CA GLU A 218 4.73 12.12 -13.93
C GLU A 218 5.09 12.86 -15.24
N ASP A 219 4.83 14.17 -15.32
CA ASP A 219 5.09 15.02 -16.50
C ASP A 219 4.55 14.43 -17.82
N GLY A 220 3.34 13.87 -17.77
CA GLY A 220 2.67 13.27 -18.93
C GLY A 220 3.17 11.88 -19.31
N LYS A 221 4.26 11.37 -18.70
CA LYS A 221 4.89 10.10 -19.04
C LYS A 221 4.62 9.05 -17.96
N TRP A 222 4.27 7.85 -18.41
CA TRP A 222 4.13 6.69 -17.52
C TRP A 222 5.48 6.08 -17.21
N ARG A 223 5.77 5.86 -15.93
CA ARG A 223 7.01 5.26 -15.46
C ARG A 223 6.71 4.02 -14.64
N ASN A 224 7.34 2.89 -14.96
CA ASN A 224 7.28 1.69 -14.13
C ASN A 224 8.16 1.90 -12.90
N LEU A 225 7.55 2.02 -11.72
CA LEU A 225 8.30 2.21 -10.48
C LEU A 225 8.59 0.90 -9.76
N ALA A 226 7.70 -0.08 -9.87
CA ALA A 226 7.93 -1.38 -9.24
C ALA A 226 7.16 -2.52 -9.91
N ASN A 227 7.70 -3.74 -9.85
CA ASN A 227 6.97 -4.97 -10.16
C ASN A 227 6.82 -5.80 -8.90
N PHE A 228 5.57 -6.05 -8.51
CA PHE A 228 5.22 -6.91 -7.39
C PHE A 228 4.99 -8.33 -7.90
N PHE A 229 5.63 -9.30 -7.25
CA PHE A 229 5.33 -10.72 -7.43
C PHE A 229 4.61 -11.21 -6.19
N VAL A 230 3.29 -11.28 -6.26
CA VAL A 230 2.43 -11.68 -5.13
C VAL A 230 1.97 -13.12 -5.28
N THR A 231 1.76 -13.85 -4.18
CA THR A 231 1.27 -15.24 -4.26
C THR A 231 -0.01 -15.34 -5.09
N ASP A 232 -0.08 -16.37 -5.94
CA ASP A 232 -1.29 -16.77 -6.67
C ASP A 232 -2.19 -17.60 -5.75
N ASP A 233 -2.66 -16.98 -4.66
CA ASP A 233 -3.62 -17.49 -3.69
C ASP A 233 -4.35 -16.33 -2.98
N ASP A 234 -5.34 -16.64 -2.15
CA ASP A 234 -6.18 -15.64 -1.49
C ASP A 234 -5.42 -14.66 -0.59
N ASN A 235 -4.18 -14.95 -0.19
CA ASN A 235 -3.41 -14.00 0.62
C ASN A 235 -2.78 -12.89 -0.22
N HIS A 236 -2.45 -13.16 -1.49
CA HIS A 236 -1.66 -12.27 -2.36
C HIS A 236 -0.44 -11.64 -1.63
N ILE A 237 0.35 -12.45 -0.94
CA ILE A 237 1.54 -12.01 -0.20
C ILE A 237 2.64 -11.66 -1.20
N PRO A 238 3.26 -10.47 -1.13
CA PRO A 238 4.44 -10.18 -1.93
C PRO A 238 5.58 -11.14 -1.57
N ILE A 239 6.04 -11.90 -2.55
CA ILE A 239 7.18 -12.80 -2.44
C ILE A 239 8.45 -12.08 -2.87
N ARG A 240 8.34 -11.24 -3.90
CA ARG A 240 9.42 -10.40 -4.40
C ARG A 240 8.88 -9.06 -4.86
N LEU A 241 9.68 -8.01 -4.66
CA LEU A 241 9.44 -6.69 -5.21
C LEU A 241 10.68 -6.26 -5.99
N ASP A 242 10.50 -5.91 -7.26
CA ASP A 242 11.53 -5.25 -8.06
C ASP A 242 11.23 -3.76 -8.11
N MET A 243 12.16 -2.91 -7.67
CA MET A 243 12.00 -1.44 -7.63
C MET A 243 12.94 -0.76 -8.62
N ASN A 244 12.39 0.15 -9.42
CA ASN A 244 13.12 0.99 -10.37
C ASN A 244 13.31 2.38 -9.77
N LEU A 245 14.39 2.57 -9.03
CA LEU A 245 14.74 3.83 -8.39
C LEU A 245 15.38 4.79 -9.41
N LYS A 246 15.31 6.11 -9.17
CA LYS A 246 15.96 7.10 -10.04
C LYS A 246 17.48 6.87 -10.17
N PHE A 247 18.10 6.24 -9.18
CA PHE A 247 19.55 6.04 -9.08
C PHE A 247 19.97 4.56 -9.16
N GLY A 248 19.07 3.64 -9.55
CA GLY A 248 19.41 2.23 -9.70
C GLY A 248 18.22 1.29 -9.52
N SER A 249 18.50 0.01 -9.29
CA SER A 249 17.46 -0.99 -9.07
C SER A 249 17.64 -1.64 -7.71
N ALA A 250 16.54 -1.84 -7.01
CA ALA A 250 16.50 -2.55 -5.75
C ALA A 250 15.54 -3.73 -5.84
N LYS A 251 15.77 -4.75 -5.01
CA LYS A 251 14.89 -5.91 -4.91
C LYS A 251 14.64 -6.24 -3.45
N ALA A 252 13.40 -6.60 -3.13
CA ALA A 252 13.05 -7.17 -1.84
C ALA A 252 12.65 -8.64 -2.04
N PHE A 253 13.15 -9.53 -1.20
CA PHE A 253 12.80 -10.96 -1.21
C PHE A 253 12.28 -11.37 0.16
N LEU A 254 11.15 -12.07 0.18
CA LEU A 254 10.53 -12.54 1.42
C LEU A 254 11.45 -13.52 2.16
N ILE A 255 11.56 -13.35 3.48
CA ILE A 255 12.28 -14.23 4.41
C ILE A 255 11.29 -15.02 5.28
N SER A 256 10.25 -14.35 5.78
CA SER A 256 9.29 -14.98 6.67
C SER A 256 7.94 -14.30 6.59
N MET A 257 6.89 -15.08 6.79
CA MET A 257 5.52 -14.63 6.93
C MET A 257 4.95 -15.26 8.20
N LYS A 258 4.22 -14.48 9.01
CA LYS A 258 3.54 -14.93 10.24
C LYS A 258 2.17 -14.27 10.32
N GLY A 259 1.23 -14.91 11.01
CA GLY A 259 -0.12 -14.34 11.21
C GLY A 259 -0.86 -14.10 9.90
N ILE A 260 -0.62 -14.93 8.88
CA ILE A 260 -1.32 -14.83 7.58
C ILE A 260 -2.75 -15.36 7.71
N ARG A 261 -3.64 -14.88 6.85
CA ARG A 261 -5.07 -15.18 6.93
C ARG A 261 -5.41 -16.58 6.45
N HIS A 262 -4.80 -17.02 5.36
CA HIS A 262 -5.09 -18.30 4.70
C HIS A 262 -3.83 -19.15 4.59
N LYS A 263 -4.01 -20.46 4.44
CA LYS A 263 -2.88 -21.36 4.11
C LYS A 263 -2.28 -20.99 2.76
N ILE A 264 -0.96 -21.13 2.62
CA ILE A 264 -0.25 -20.82 1.37
C ILE A 264 -0.46 -21.96 0.35
N ALA A 265 -1.41 -21.77 -0.56
CA ALA A 265 -1.71 -22.72 -1.64
C ALA A 265 -0.78 -22.54 -2.87
N SER A 266 -0.07 -21.43 -2.94
CA SER A 266 0.83 -21.07 -4.04
C SER A 266 2.25 -21.62 -3.92
N GLN A 267 2.64 -22.19 -2.77
CA GLN A 267 3.97 -22.77 -2.58
C GLN A 267 4.15 -23.97 -3.52
N VAL A 268 5.30 -24.03 -4.18
CA VAL A 268 5.69 -25.11 -5.10
C VAL A 268 6.78 -25.93 -4.43
N ASN A 269 6.73 -27.25 -4.65
CA ASN A 269 7.78 -28.18 -4.22
C ASN A 269 9.04 -28.05 -5.09
#